data_AF-A0A293MKC7-F1
#
_entry.id   AF-A0A293MKC7-F1
#
_cell.length_a   1.000
_cell.length_b   1.000
_cell.length_c   1.000
_cell.angle_alpha   90.00
_cell.angle_beta   90.00
_cell.angle_gamma   90.00
#
_symmetry.space_group_name_H-M   'P 1'
#
loop_
_entity.id
_entity.type
_entity.pdbx_description
1 polymer ?
#
loop_
_entity_poly.entity_id
_entity_poly.type
_entity_poly.pdbx_seq_one_letter_code
_entity_poly.pdbx_strand_id
1 'polypeptide(L)'
;MRLYRRGTGIGNTVSTFFRCRLTTVNPDTGIRTDKQPLSTLRTYRIDTSVEGKEKYALNPLFGVRYFLYRQGMVRVGDQVRAVVSGKSLL
;
A
#
# COMPACT_ATOMS: atom_id res chain seq x y z
N MET A 1 -12.57 -1.48 -9.65
CA MET A 1 -11.10 -1.64 -9.72
C MET A 1 -10.51 -0.32 -10.24
N ARG A 2 -9.50 0.26 -9.57
CA ARG A 2 -8.84 1.50 -10.01
C ARG A 2 -7.47 1.17 -10.59
N LEU A 3 -7.23 1.55 -11.85
CA LEU A 3 -5.92 1.47 -12.48
C LEU A 3 -5.23 2.82 -12.25
N TYR A 4 -3.92 2.80 -12.10
CA TYR A 4 -3.12 4.01 -11.99
C TYR A 4 -2.10 3.99 -13.12
N ARG A 5 -2.16 5.03 -13.94
CA ARG A 5 -1.17 5.28 -14.98
C ARG A 5 -0.14 6.26 -14.45
N ARG A 6 1.14 5.91 -14.61
CA ARG A 6 2.28 6.77 -14.31
C ARG A 6 3.30 6.61 -15.43
N GLY A 7 3.61 7.70 -16.14
CA GLY A 7 4.43 7.63 -17.35
C GLY A 7 3.81 6.72 -18.43
N THR A 8 4.60 5.75 -18.91
CA THR A 8 4.14 4.72 -19.87
C THR A 8 3.62 3.45 -19.18
N GLY A 9 3.82 3.29 -17.87
CA GLY A 9 3.36 2.14 -17.10
C GLY A 9 1.91 2.27 -16.64
N ILE A 10 1.22 1.12 -16.54
CA ILE A 10 -0.12 1.00 -15.97
C ILE A 10 -0.10 -0.07 -14.88
N GLY A 11 -0.48 0.29 -13.67
CA GLY A 11 -0.62 -0.61 -12.53
C GLY A 11 -2.06 -0.67 -12.02
N ASN A 12 -2.46 -1.80 -11.45
CA ASN A 12 -3.79 -2.00 -10.90
C ASN A 12 -3.72 -2.04 -9.37
N THR A 13 -4.56 -1.28 -8.68
CA THR A 13 -4.69 -1.42 -7.22
C THR A 13 -5.38 -2.72 -6.87
N VAL A 14 -4.79 -3.46 -5.93
CA VAL A 14 -5.26 -4.79 -5.55
C VAL A 14 -5.76 -4.79 -4.12
N SER A 15 -4.95 -4.32 -3.19
CA SER A 15 -5.28 -4.36 -1.76
C SER A 15 -4.46 -3.38 -0.94
N THR A 16 -5.06 -2.89 0.13
CA THR A 16 -4.35 -2.18 1.20
C THR A 16 -3.45 -3.17 1.94
N PHE A 17 -2.25 -2.74 2.34
CA PHE A 17 -1.27 -3.60 2.99
C PHE A 17 -0.93 -3.11 4.40
N PHE A 18 -0.67 -4.05 5.31
CA PHE A 18 -0.23 -3.75 6.67
C PHE A 18 1.30 -3.65 6.77
N ARG A 19 1.80 -2.87 7.72
CA ARG A 19 3.25 -2.76 7.96
C ARG A 19 3.71 -3.77 9.01
N CYS A 20 4.89 -4.34 8.81
CA CYS A 20 5.51 -5.27 9.75
C CYS A 20 6.60 -4.60 10.59
N ARG A 21 7.23 -5.37 11.49
CA ARG A 21 8.31 -4.92 12.38
C ARG A 21 9.53 -4.33 11.67
N LEU A 22 9.73 -4.62 10.39
CA LEU A 22 10.81 -4.00 9.60
C LEU A 22 10.72 -2.47 9.55
N THR A 23 9.51 -1.92 9.70
CA THR A 23 9.32 -0.46 9.76
C THR A 23 9.86 0.20 11.04
N THR A 24 10.23 -0.58 12.05
CA THR A 24 10.81 -0.08 13.30
C THR A 24 12.34 -0.15 13.30
N VAL A 25 12.96 -0.47 12.18
CA VAL A 25 14.43 -0.47 12.03
C VAL A 25 14.85 0.88 11.49
N ASN A 26 15.76 1.56 12.17
CA ASN A 26 16.37 2.79 11.66
C ASN A 26 17.27 2.42 10.47
N PRO A 27 17.07 3.02 9.27
CA PRO A 27 17.84 2.66 8.07
C PRO A 27 19.30 3.13 8.12
N ASP A 28 19.62 4.18 8.88
CA ASP A 28 20.98 4.74 8.98
C ASP A 28 21.83 3.95 9.97
N THR A 29 21.23 3.45 11.05
CA THR A 29 21.96 2.76 12.13
C THR A 29 21.75 1.25 12.17
N GLY A 30 20.72 0.73 11.48
CA GLY A 30 20.30 -0.67 11.57
C GLY A 30 19.70 -1.06 12.92
N ILE A 31 19.59 -0.12 13.88
CA ILE A 31 19.07 -0.39 15.21
C ILE A 31 17.55 -0.41 15.16
N ARG A 32 16.96 -1.44 15.77
CA ARG A 32 15.52 -1.54 15.93
C ARG A 32 15.04 -0.72 17.13
N THR A 33 14.15 0.23 16.92
CA THR A 33 13.53 1.03 17.98
C THR A 33 12.38 0.29 18.67
N ASP A 34 11.96 0.87 19.78
CA ASP A 34 10.81 0.53 20.60
C ASP A 34 9.49 0.85 19.88
N LYS A 35 9.04 -0.12 19.07
CA LYS A 35 7.68 -0.29 18.52
C LYS A 35 7.14 0.81 17.59
N GLN A 36 7.76 1.98 17.51
CA GLN A 36 7.38 3.02 16.55
C GLN A 36 7.90 2.69 15.15
N PRO A 37 7.12 2.91 14.08
CA PRO A 37 5.83 3.62 14.03
C PRO A 37 4.58 2.74 14.25
N LEU A 38 4.72 1.43 14.51
CA LEU A 38 3.60 0.49 14.56
C LEU A 38 2.60 0.76 15.68
N SER A 39 3.07 1.18 16.85
CA SER A 39 2.21 1.58 17.97
C SER A 39 1.29 2.73 17.58
N THR A 40 1.84 3.76 16.94
CA THR A 40 1.05 4.91 16.45
C THR A 40 0.08 4.49 15.36
N LEU A 41 0.50 3.66 14.39
CA LEU A 41 -0.40 3.19 13.34
C LEU A 41 -1.60 2.39 13.88
N ARG A 42 -1.42 1.66 14.99
CA ARG A 42 -2.51 0.91 15.63
C ARG A 42 -3.58 1.79 16.25
N THR A 43 -3.30 3.04 16.60
CA THR A 43 -4.31 3.90 17.24
C THR A 43 -5.37 4.40 16.26
N TYR A 44 -5.07 4.46 14.96
CA TYR A 44 -5.97 5.09 13.99
C TYR A 44 -6.05 4.43 12.60
N ARG A 45 -5.23 3.40 12.30
CA ARG A 45 -5.23 2.73 10.99
C ARG A 45 -5.65 1.28 11.02
N ILE A 46 -6.40 0.88 12.04
CA ILE A 46 -7.00 -0.45 12.10
C ILE A 46 -8.39 -0.38 11.46
N ASP A 47 -8.64 -1.29 10.52
CA ASP A 47 -9.99 -1.50 10.00
C ASP A 47 -10.79 -2.34 11.01
N THR A 48 -11.86 -1.74 11.56
CA THR A 48 -12.69 -2.33 12.61
C THR A 48 -13.99 -2.94 12.08
N SER A 49 -14.24 -2.85 10.76
CA SER A 49 -15.34 -3.54 10.08
C SER A 49 -15.23 -5.06 10.23
N VAL A 50 -16.33 -5.78 10.02
CA VAL A 50 -16.34 -7.25 10.10
C VAL A 50 -15.44 -7.84 9.01
N GLU A 51 -15.58 -7.36 7.77
CA GLU A 51 -14.76 -7.81 6.64
C GLU A 51 -13.27 -7.47 6.85
N GLY A 52 -12.99 -6.27 7.39
CA GLY A 52 -11.64 -5.82 7.67
C GLY A 52 -10.95 -6.64 8.75
N LYS A 53 -11.67 -7.03 9.80
CA LYS A 53 -11.16 -7.89 10.87
C LYS A 53 -10.76 -9.27 10.35
N GLU A 54 -11.60 -9.89 9.53
CA GLU A 54 -11.30 -11.20 8.92
C GLU A 54 -10.13 -11.10 7.95
N LYS A 55 -10.11 -10.06 7.10
CA LYS A 55 -9.11 -9.92 6.04
C LYS A 55 -7.75 -9.45 6.52
N TYR A 56 -7.69 -8.56 7.50
CA TYR A 56 -6.47 -7.87 7.92
C TYR A 56 -6.04 -8.22 9.36
N ALA A 57 -6.81 -9.04 10.08
CA ALA A 57 -6.49 -9.52 11.43
C ALA A 57 -6.07 -8.39 12.39
N LEU A 58 -6.81 -7.27 12.35
CA LEU A 58 -6.56 -6.06 13.15
C LEU A 58 -5.16 -5.44 12.97
N ASN A 59 -4.45 -5.77 11.89
CA ASN A 59 -3.17 -5.14 11.59
C ASN A 59 -3.40 -3.74 11.02
N PRO A 60 -2.56 -2.76 11.42
CA PRO A 60 -2.71 -1.41 10.93
C PRO A 60 -2.36 -1.32 9.44
N LEU A 61 -3.25 -0.70 8.67
CA LEU A 61 -3.17 -0.54 7.22
C LEU A 61 -2.36 0.69 6.86
N PHE A 62 -1.26 0.51 6.12
CA PHE A 62 -0.40 1.60 5.69
C PHE A 62 0.29 1.28 4.36
N GLY A 63 -0.27 1.81 3.28
CA GLY A 63 0.18 1.60 1.92
C GLY A 63 -0.77 0.73 1.10
N VAL A 64 -0.53 0.68 -0.20
CA VAL A 64 -1.35 -0.05 -1.17
C VAL A 64 -0.43 -0.90 -2.05
N ARG A 65 -0.80 -2.16 -2.26
CA ARG A 65 -0.15 -3.05 -3.23
C ARG A 65 -0.79 -2.87 -4.60
N TYR A 66 0.09 -2.81 -5.60
CA TYR A 66 -0.28 -2.75 -6.99
C TYR A 66 0.32 -3.94 -7.72
N PHE A 67 -0.42 -4.50 -8.67
CA PHE A 67 0.15 -5.38 -9.68
C PHE A 67 0.42 -4.58 -10.95
N LEU A 68 1.48 -4.95 -11.65
CA LEU A 68 1.79 -4.37 -12.95
C LEU A 68 0.85 -4.95 -13.99
N TYR A 69 0.05 -4.09 -14.63
CA TYR A 69 -0.81 -4.50 -15.74
C TYR A 69 -0.11 -4.36 -17.07
N ARG A 70 0.59 -3.23 -17.27
CA ARG A 70 1.40 -2.97 -18.46
C ARG A 70 2.75 -2.41 -18.04
N GLN A 71 3.81 -3.07 -18.50
CA GLN A 71 5.17 -2.60 -18.32
C GLN A 71 5.37 -1.23 -18.99
N GLY A 72 6.18 -0.39 -18.35
CA GLY A 72 6.56 0.91 -18.86
C GLY A 72 7.62 1.55 -17.95
N MET A 73 8.12 2.69 -18.39
CA MET A 73 9.07 3.50 -17.63
C MET A 73 8.32 4.54 -16.79
N VAL A 74 8.76 4.65 -15.54
CA VAL A 74 8.26 5.61 -14.55
C VAL A 74 9.43 6.45 -14.07
N ARG A 75 9.25 7.78 -14.01
CA ARG A 75 10.25 8.73 -13.54
C ARG A 75 9.72 9.60 -12.39
N VAL A 76 10.64 10.21 -11.65
CA VAL A 76 10.31 11.25 -10.68
C VAL A 76 9.73 12.44 -11.46
N GLY A 77 8.60 12.98 -10.99
CA GLY A 77 7.87 14.05 -11.68
C GLY A 77 6.76 13.58 -12.63
N ASP A 78 6.67 12.29 -12.95
CA ASP A 78 5.57 11.77 -13.78
C ASP A 78 4.20 11.96 -13.10
N GLN A 79 3.24 12.47 -13.86
CA GLN A 79 1.86 12.59 -13.39
C GLN A 79 1.24 11.20 -13.15
N VAL A 80 0.54 11.07 -12.02
CA VAL A 80 -0.24 9.86 -11.68
C VAL A 80 -1.70 10.12 -11.96
N ARG A 81 -2.33 9.29 -12.80
CA ARG A 81 -3.76 9.40 -13.13
C ARG A 81 -4.49 8.13 -12.72
N ALA A 82 -5.59 8.29 -11.99
CA ALA A 82 -6.53 7.20 -11.75
C ALA A 82 -7.37 6.98 -13.02
N VAL A 83 -7.28 5.79 -13.60
CA VAL A 83 -8.12 5.35 -14.72
C VAL A 83 -9.16 4.41 -14.15
N VAL A 84 -10.43 4.79 -14.28
CA VAL A 84 -11.56 3.96 -13.86
C VAL A 84 -11.99 3.13 -15.07
N SER A 85 -11.80 1.81 -14.99
CA SER A 85 -12.34 0.88 -15.99
C SER A 85 -13.63 0.26 -15.44
N GLY A 86 -14.70 0.29 -16.24
CA GLY A 86 -15.97 -0.38 -15.93
C GLY A 86 -15.92 -1.90 -16.08
N LYS A 87 -14.85 -2.45 -16.69
CA LYS A 87 -14.61 -3.89 -16.81
C LYS A 87 -13.46 -4.33 -15.91
N SER A 88 -13.64 -5.46 -15.21
CA SER A 88 -12.56 -6.23 -14.60
C SER A 88 -11.56 -6.60 -15.69
N LEU A 89 -10.27 -6.39 -15.45
CA LEU A 89 -9.19 -6.82 -16.35
C LEU A 89 -8.61 -8.18 -15.91
N LEU A 90 -9.33 -8.87 -15.03
CA LEU A 90 -9.22 -10.28 -14.68
C LEU A 90 -10.47 -10.98 -15.21
#